data_AF-A0A4Z0Y5P3-F1
#
_entry.id   AF-A0A4Z0Y5P3-F1
#
_cell.length_a   1.000
_cell.length_b   1.000
_cell.length_c   1.000
_cell.angle_alpha   90.00
_cell.angle_beta   90.00
_cell.angle_gamma   90.00
#
_symmetry.space_group_name_H-M   'P 1'
#
loop_
_entity.id
_entity.type
_entity.pdbx_description
1 polymer ?
#
loop_
_entity_poly.entity_id
_entity_poly.type
_entity_poly.pdbx_seq_one_letter_code
_entity_poly.pdbx_strand_id
1 'polypeptide(L)'
;MGGGFVNTDLKTGVPHPSPGTLERSHFMPAGDERQLRKLLAHLLLSLVNRPFTNKTLSNKTLCWFADTAHSDYIPDYMPGASNSVILLSGGSGHGFEVFPVVRSWVELYWMHEKIRNKQGE
;
A
#
# COMPACT_ATOMS: atom_id res chain seq x y z
N MET A 1 -4.59 2.00 -12.44
CA MET A 1 -5.11 2.51 -11.15
C MET A 1 -5.20 4.03 -11.19
N GLY A 2 -6.19 4.60 -10.50
CA GLY A 2 -6.43 6.04 -10.39
C GLY A 2 -5.35 6.76 -9.57
N GLY A 3 -5.39 8.10 -9.61
CA GLY A 3 -4.41 9.04 -9.06
C GLY A 3 -3.51 8.50 -7.95
N GLY A 4 -2.24 8.29 -8.29
CA GLY A 4 -1.20 7.87 -7.37
C GLY A 4 -0.06 8.89 -7.36
N PHE A 5 0.42 9.24 -6.17
CA PHE A 5 1.64 10.02 -6.03
C PHE A 5 2.82 9.04 -5.99
N VAL A 6 3.59 9.02 -7.07
CA VAL A 6 4.82 8.21 -7.14
C VAL A 6 6.00 9.07 -6.74
N ASN A 7 6.67 8.70 -5.65
CA ASN A 7 7.84 9.43 -5.14
C ASN A 7 9.13 8.99 -5.82
N THR A 8 9.11 8.82 -7.14
CA THR A 8 10.28 8.33 -7.89
C THR A 8 11.07 9.50 -8.44
N ASP A 9 12.38 9.50 -8.21
CA ASP A 9 13.28 10.42 -8.88
C ASP A 9 13.26 10.14 -10.38
N LEU A 10 12.80 11.11 -11.16
CA LEU A 10 12.63 10.98 -12.60
C LEU A 10 13.96 10.77 -13.36
N LYS A 11 15.10 11.12 -12.76
CA LYS A 11 16.42 10.94 -13.38
C LYS A 11 16.99 9.56 -13.14
N THR A 12 16.81 9.02 -11.94
CA THR A 12 17.42 7.75 -11.53
C THR A 12 16.45 6.58 -11.61
N GLY A 13 15.13 6.84 -11.66
CA GLY A 13 14.10 5.83 -11.57
C GLY A 13 13.97 5.21 -10.17
N VAL A 14 14.73 5.71 -9.19
CA VAL A 14 14.73 5.18 -7.83
C VAL A 14 13.67 5.90 -6.98
N PRO A 15 12.81 5.16 -6.26
CA PRO A 15 11.91 5.76 -5.29
C PRO A 15 12.71 6.48 -4.19
N HIS A 16 12.36 7.73 -3.91
CA HIS A 16 12.82 8.40 -2.71
C HIS A 16 12.33 7.61 -1.48
N PRO A 17 13.16 7.54 -0.42
CA PRO A 17 12.77 6.87 0.80
C PRO A 17 11.51 7.50 1.38
N SER A 18 10.81 6.71 2.19
CA SER A 18 9.69 7.21 2.99
C SER A 18 10.11 8.49 3.72
N PRO A 19 9.24 9.51 3.82
CA PRO A 19 9.58 10.84 4.33
C PRO A 19 10.19 10.89 5.75
N GLY A 20 10.26 9.77 6.48
CA GLY A 20 10.87 9.65 7.81
C GLY A 20 10.02 10.28 8.93
N THR A 21 9.07 11.14 8.58
CA THR A 21 8.09 11.78 9.49
C THR A 21 6.73 11.85 8.81
N LEU A 22 5.67 11.74 9.60
CA LEU A 22 4.28 11.79 9.10
C LEU A 22 3.91 13.17 8.55
N GLU A 23 4.43 14.25 9.14
CA GLU A 23 4.16 15.64 8.73
C GLU A 23 4.47 15.91 7.26
N ARG A 24 5.52 15.28 6.72
CA ARG A 24 5.87 15.42 5.30
C ARG A 24 4.88 14.75 4.35
N SER A 25 3.98 13.91 4.88
CA SER A 25 2.87 13.31 4.14
C SER A 25 1.54 14.01 4.41
N HIS A 26 1.48 15.07 5.23
CA HIS A 26 0.25 15.81 5.57
C HIS A 26 -0.18 16.78 4.46
N PHE A 27 -0.30 16.28 3.25
CA PHE A 27 -0.86 17.02 2.13
C PHE A 27 -1.60 16.08 1.16
N MET A 28 -2.34 16.68 0.24
CA MET A 28 -2.94 16.00 -0.92
C MET A 28 -2.61 16.85 -2.15
N PRO A 29 -2.12 16.26 -3.25
CA PRO A 29 -1.89 16.99 -4.49
C PRO A 29 -3.16 17.71 -4.98
N ALA A 30 -2.99 18.92 -5.52
CA ALA A 30 -4.13 19.73 -5.98
C ALA A 30 -4.94 19.05 -7.09
N GLY A 31 -4.31 18.18 -7.89
CA GLY A 31 -4.99 17.36 -8.88
C GLY A 31 -5.98 16.38 -8.27
N ASP A 32 -5.58 15.69 -7.21
CA ASP A 32 -6.40 14.69 -6.52
C ASP A 32 -7.55 15.35 -5.77
N GLU A 33 -7.32 16.54 -5.18
CA GLU A 33 -8.39 17.31 -4.56
C GLU A 33 -9.49 17.67 -5.57
N ARG A 34 -9.12 18.07 -6.79
CA ARG A 34 -10.09 18.36 -7.85
C ARG A 34 -10.87 17.11 -8.26
N GLN A 35 -10.22 15.95 -8.34
CA GLN A 35 -10.90 14.69 -8.64
C GLN A 35 -11.88 14.30 -7.54
N LEU A 36 -11.48 14.44 -6.27
CA LEU A 36 -12.36 14.18 -5.13
C LEU A 36 -13.58 15.10 -5.13
N ARG A 37 -13.41 16.40 -5.40
CA ARG A 37 -14.54 17.34 -5.52
C ARG A 37 -15.48 17.00 -6.66
N LYS A 38 -14.94 16.57 -7.81
CA LYS A 38 -15.76 16.08 -8.94
C LYS A 38 -16.57 14.85 -8.53
N LEU A 39 -15.98 13.91 -7.79
CA LEU A 39 -16.69 12.74 -7.28
C LEU A 39 -17.82 13.14 -6.32
N LEU A 40 -17.53 14.02 -5.37
CA LEU A 40 -18.55 14.54 -4.43
C LEU A 40 -19.71 15.23 -5.16
N ALA A 41 -19.43 15.95 -6.24
CA ALA A 41 -20.48 16.62 -7.03
C ALA A 41 -21.44 15.63 -7.71
N HIS A 42 -20.98 14.42 -8.02
CA HIS A 42 -21.83 13.38 -8.59
C HIS A 42 -22.62 12.58 -7.54
N LEU A 43 -22.08 12.40 -6.33
CA LEU A 43 -22.63 11.46 -5.34
C LEU A 43 -23.27 12.13 -4.12
N LEU A 44 -22.66 13.21 -3.61
CA LEU A 44 -22.95 13.79 -2.30
C LEU A 44 -22.90 15.32 -2.40
N LEU A 45 -23.88 15.91 -3.08
CA LEU A 45 -23.96 17.35 -3.38
C LEU A 45 -23.79 18.24 -2.15
N SER A 46 -24.32 17.83 -0.99
CA SER A 46 -24.21 18.57 0.27
C SER A 46 -22.77 18.68 0.80
N LEU A 47 -21.84 17.86 0.30
CA LEU A 47 -20.45 17.81 0.76
C LEU A 47 -19.46 18.49 -0.19
N VAL A 48 -19.88 18.90 -1.40
CA VAL A 48 -18.98 19.43 -2.45
C VAL A 48 -18.12 20.60 -1.97
N ASN A 49 -18.74 21.53 -1.25
CA ASN A 49 -18.11 22.74 -0.74
C ASN A 49 -17.58 22.60 0.69
N ARG A 50 -17.70 21.40 1.30
CA ARG A 50 -17.21 21.18 2.65
C ARG A 50 -15.67 21.22 2.64
N PRO A 51 -15.04 21.95 3.57
CA PRO A 51 -13.58 22.04 3.61
C PRO A 51 -12.99 20.73 4.15
N PHE A 52 -11.96 20.22 3.46
CA PHE A 52 -11.15 19.09 3.93
C PHE A 52 -10.24 19.58 5.07
N THR A 53 -10.64 19.33 6.31
CA THR A 53 -9.98 19.82 7.54
C THR A 53 -9.78 18.69 8.54
N ASN A 54 -8.86 18.86 9.49
CA ASN A 54 -8.58 17.82 10.50
C ASN A 54 -9.76 17.48 11.44
N LYS A 55 -10.76 18.36 11.56
CA LYS A 55 -11.96 18.15 12.40
C LYS A 55 -13.14 17.51 11.64
N THR A 56 -12.96 17.23 10.36
CA THR A 56 -14.05 16.85 9.43
C THR A 56 -13.58 15.82 8.39
N LEU A 57 -14.52 15.31 7.57
CA LEU A 57 -14.52 14.24 6.54
C LEU A 57 -13.21 13.72 5.89
N SER A 58 -12.06 14.40 5.93
CA SER A 58 -10.77 13.87 5.48
C SER A 58 -9.64 14.83 5.89
N ASN A 59 -8.68 14.33 6.69
CA ASN A 59 -7.38 14.99 6.84
C ASN A 59 -6.58 14.74 5.55
N LYS A 60 -6.00 15.78 4.96
CA LYS A 60 -5.23 15.63 3.71
C LYS A 60 -3.92 14.92 4.04
N THR A 61 -3.83 13.64 3.70
CA THR A 61 -2.66 12.84 4.02
C THR A 61 -2.41 11.83 2.91
N LEU A 62 -1.14 11.63 2.56
CA LEU A 62 -0.73 10.54 1.68
C LEU A 62 -0.73 9.20 2.44
N CYS A 63 -1.37 8.20 1.86
CA CYS A 63 -1.27 6.81 2.30
C CYS A 63 -0.28 6.08 1.38
N TRP A 64 0.76 5.48 1.96
CA TRP A 64 1.79 4.78 1.22
C TRP A 64 1.55 3.28 1.23
N PHE A 65 1.62 2.67 0.06
CA PHE A 65 1.62 1.22 -0.12
C PHE A 65 2.57 0.85 -1.27
N ALA A 66 2.87 -0.44 -1.41
CA ALA A 66 3.75 -0.97 -2.43
C ALA A 66 2.95 -1.82 -3.41
N ASP A 67 2.92 -1.38 -4.67
CA ASP A 67 2.31 -2.12 -5.78
C ASP A 67 3.27 -3.18 -6.31
N THR A 68 2.69 -4.31 -6.73
CA THR A 68 3.36 -5.29 -7.57
C THR A 68 2.86 -5.18 -9.02
N ALA A 69 3.58 -5.77 -9.98
CA ALA A 69 3.22 -5.69 -11.39
C ALA A 69 1.82 -6.26 -11.70
N HIS A 70 1.37 -7.23 -10.90
CA HIS A 70 0.11 -7.94 -11.09
C HIS A 70 -0.89 -7.71 -9.95
N SER A 71 -0.56 -6.84 -8.98
CA SER A 71 -1.35 -6.65 -7.75
C SER A 71 -1.51 -7.93 -6.91
N ASP A 72 -0.54 -8.84 -7.00
CA ASP A 72 -0.47 -10.03 -6.16
C ASP A 72 0.32 -9.74 -4.88
N TYR A 73 -0.05 -10.41 -3.79
CA TYR A 73 0.73 -10.43 -2.55
C TYR A 73 2.04 -11.21 -2.76
N ILE A 74 3.08 -10.85 -1.99
CA ILE A 74 4.36 -11.55 -2.01
C ILE A 74 4.64 -12.16 -0.62
N PRO A 75 4.11 -13.36 -0.33
CA PRO A 75 4.51 -14.17 0.81
C PRO A 75 5.58 -15.19 0.39
N ASP A 76 6.86 -14.84 0.48
CA ASP A 76 7.94 -15.75 0.08
C ASP A 76 9.22 -15.52 0.88
N TYR A 77 10.13 -16.49 0.83
CA TYR A 77 11.46 -16.35 1.41
C TYR A 77 12.34 -15.42 0.58
N MET A 78 13.14 -14.61 1.26
CA MET A 78 14.14 -13.79 0.60
C MET A 78 15.23 -14.70 0.01
N PRO A 79 15.49 -14.65 -1.31
CA PRO A 79 16.56 -15.43 -1.92
C PRO A 79 17.91 -15.13 -1.26
N GLY A 80 18.69 -16.18 -0.97
CA GLY A 80 20.02 -16.03 -0.35
C GLY A 80 20.01 -15.80 1.17
N ALA A 81 18.85 -15.74 1.82
CA ALA A 81 18.74 -15.59 3.28
C ALA A 81 18.61 -16.93 4.02
N SER A 82 19.00 -18.06 3.43
CA SER A 82 18.94 -19.42 4.03
C SER A 82 17.61 -19.73 4.75
N ASN A 83 16.48 -19.34 4.15
CA ASN A 83 15.14 -19.50 4.71
C ASN A 83 14.96 -18.89 6.12
N SER A 84 15.71 -17.83 6.45
CA SER A 84 15.62 -17.12 7.73
C SER A 84 14.81 -15.82 7.68
N VAL A 85 14.56 -15.30 6.47
CA VAL A 85 13.80 -14.06 6.24
C VAL A 85 12.64 -14.37 5.30
N ILE A 86 11.41 -14.05 5.75
CA ILE A 86 10.20 -14.07 4.94
C ILE A 86 9.85 -12.64 4.58
N LEU A 87 9.59 -12.38 3.30
CA LEU A 87 8.97 -11.16 2.82
C LEU A 87 7.45 -11.34 2.83
N LEU A 88 6.75 -10.38 3.44
CA LEU A 88 5.30 -10.25 3.42
C LEU A 88 4.98 -8.83 2.92
N SER A 89 4.89 -8.68 1.61
CA SER A 89 4.72 -7.37 0.96
C SER A 89 3.76 -7.44 -0.23
N GLY A 90 3.74 -6.40 -1.07
CA GLY A 90 2.94 -6.37 -2.29
C GLY A 90 1.45 -6.14 -2.06
N GLY A 91 1.09 -5.46 -0.98
CA GLY A 91 -0.31 -5.23 -0.63
C GLY A 91 -1.13 -4.46 -1.68
N SER A 92 -0.48 -3.78 -2.63
CA SER A 92 -1.08 -3.17 -3.84
C SER A 92 -2.38 -2.38 -3.63
N GLY A 93 -2.51 -1.72 -2.48
CA GLY A 93 -3.68 -0.94 -2.09
C GLY A 93 -4.87 -1.75 -1.53
N HIS A 94 -4.78 -3.08 -1.48
CA HIS A 94 -5.85 -3.97 -1.01
C HIS A 94 -5.41 -4.93 0.12
N GLY A 95 -4.19 -4.79 0.66
CA GLY A 95 -3.70 -5.63 1.76
C GLY A 95 -4.50 -5.53 3.08
N PHE A 96 -5.25 -4.44 3.31
CA PHE A 96 -6.02 -4.29 4.55
C PHE A 96 -7.29 -5.14 4.57
N GLU A 97 -7.89 -5.44 3.43
CA GLU A 97 -9.12 -6.24 3.36
C GLU A 97 -8.91 -7.68 3.88
N VAL A 98 -7.68 -8.20 3.73
CA VAL A 98 -7.27 -9.54 4.14
C VAL A 98 -6.57 -9.56 5.50
N PHE A 99 -6.48 -8.43 6.18
CA PHE A 99 -5.78 -8.32 7.47
C PHE A 99 -6.21 -9.38 8.51
N PRO A 100 -7.50 -9.73 8.65
CA PRO A 100 -7.91 -10.75 9.63
C PRO A 100 -7.39 -12.17 9.33
N VAL A 101 -7.09 -12.48 8.07
CA VAL A 101 -6.76 -13.84 7.62
C VAL A 101 -5.30 -14.02 7.19
N VAL A 102 -4.55 -12.93 7.02
CA VAL A 102 -3.15 -12.95 6.54
C VAL A 102 -2.27 -13.89 7.36
N ARG A 103 -2.46 -13.94 8.68
CA ARG A 103 -1.72 -14.85 9.56
C ARG A 103 -1.88 -16.31 9.14
N SER A 104 -3.10 -16.75 8.86
CA SER A 104 -3.39 -18.15 8.52
C SER A 104 -2.71 -18.55 7.21
N TRP A 105 -2.62 -17.63 6.24
CA TRP A 105 -1.91 -17.87 4.99
C TRP A 105 -0.42 -18.06 5.21
N VAL A 106 0.20 -17.21 6.04
CA VAL A 106 1.64 -17.29 6.35
C VAL A 106 1.98 -18.61 7.04
N GLU A 107 1.18 -19.04 8.02
CA GLU A 107 1.38 -20.32 8.71
C GLU A 107 1.29 -21.52 7.75
N LEU A 108 0.29 -21.52 6.86
CA LEU A 108 0.14 -22.56 5.84
C LEU A 108 1.33 -22.60 4.88
N TYR A 109 1.79 -21.44 4.42
CA TYR A 109 2.94 -21.32 3.52
C TYR A 109 4.23 -21.85 4.19
N TRP A 110 4.45 -21.46 5.45
CA TRP A 110 5.57 -21.92 6.25
C TRP A 110 5.57 -23.44 6.48
N MET A 111 4.40 -24.01 6.79
CA MET A 111 4.24 -25.45 6.96
C MET A 111 4.52 -26.21 5.66
N HIS A 112 3.99 -25.73 4.54
CA HIS A 112 4.22 -26.33 3.23
C HIS A 112 5.71 -26.32 2.83
N GLU A 113 6.42 -25.22 3.10
CA GLU A 113 7.85 -25.12 2.82
C GLU A 113 8.68 -26.09 3.65
N LYS A 114 8.37 -26.23 4.94
CA LYS A 114 9.04 -27.21 5.81
C LYS A 114 8.86 -28.64 5.32
N ILE A 115 7.69 -28.96 4.76
CA ILE A 115 7.43 -30.27 4.17
C ILE A 115 8.25 -30.45 2.89
N ARG A 116 8.28 -29.47 1.99
CA ARG A 116 9.11 -29.52 0.77
C ARG A 116 10.60 -29.70 1.10
N ASN A 117 11.13 -28.91 2.03
CA ASN A 117 12.53 -28.97 2.42
C ASN A 117 12.91 -30.31 3.08
N LYS A 118 11.97 -30.97 3.79
CA LYS A 118 12.17 -32.31 4.36
C LYS A 118 12.09 -33.46 3.35
N GLN A 119 11.49 -33.25 2.18
CA GLN A 119 11.39 -34.27 1.12
C GLN A 119 12.53 -34.18 0.08
N GLY A 120 13.34 -33.12 0.15
CA GLY A 120 14.52 -32.91 -0.71
C GLY A 120 15.86 -33.27 -0.05
N GLU A 121 15.85 -33.79 1.18
CA GLU A 121 16.97 -34.46 1.86
C GLU A 121 16.77 -35.97 1.83
#